data_AF-A0A0K0EGG8-F1
#
_entry.id   AF-A0A0K0EGG8-F1
#
_cell.length_a   1.000
_cell.length_b   1.000
_cell.length_c   1.000
_cell.angle_alpha   90.00
_cell.angle_beta   90.00
_cell.angle_gamma   90.00
#
_symmetry.space_group_name_H-M   'P 1'
#
loop_
_entity.id
_entity.type
_entity.pdbx_description
1 polymer ?
#
loop_
_entity_poly.entity_id
_entity_poly.type
_entity_poly.pdbx_seq_one_letter_code
_entity_poly.pdbx_strand_id
1 'polypeptide(L)'
;MFSKLIFSLAVIGIAYACTDGKDNVVDVADLSNEGYNVHFQNCRGLLYDANGSPSCYRGEANLRLPGILKLVSGTVIVKQDMNLMNNVQAKLTLKKDSSLIGKVCENGKSKNILVPNKDCTIPLCDNPQESPICQLLEKAGTYDLSKIESTVGITGSIKLPAFPSSFNGIIKGKWEIGVDLVSSGKTVANIKLPSNEQFIYLQE
;
A
#
# COMPACT_ATOMS: atom_id res chain seq x y z
N MET A 1 24.34 41.76 -42.55
CA MET A 1 25.06 41.48 -41.29
C MET A 1 24.03 41.32 -40.17
N PHE A 2 23.41 40.15 -40.02
CA PHE A 2 22.57 39.82 -38.86
C PHE A 2 22.70 38.32 -38.59
N SER A 3 23.66 37.98 -37.74
CA SER A 3 23.86 36.62 -37.23
C SER A 3 22.71 36.29 -36.28
N LYS A 4 21.82 35.39 -36.69
CA LYS A 4 20.75 34.86 -35.83
C LYS A 4 21.37 33.80 -34.90
N LEU A 5 21.73 34.21 -33.69
CA LEU A 5 22.04 33.30 -32.59
C LEU A 5 20.75 32.57 -32.18
N ILE A 6 20.60 31.33 -32.63
CA ILE A 6 19.57 30.41 -32.13
C ILE A 6 20.07 29.91 -30.78
N PHE A 7 19.53 30.46 -29.69
CA PHE A 7 19.69 29.88 -28.35
C PHE A 7 18.82 28.62 -28.28
N SER A 8 19.45 27.46 -28.49
CA SER A 8 18.84 26.17 -28.19
C SER A 8 18.69 26.05 -26.67
N LEU A 9 17.48 26.30 -26.16
CA LEU A 9 17.14 26.08 -24.76
C LEU A 9 17.18 24.57 -24.50
N ALA A 10 18.29 24.07 -23.96
CA ALA A 10 18.37 22.69 -23.49
C ALA A 10 17.45 22.55 -22.27
N VAL A 11 16.26 21.98 -22.46
CA VAL A 11 15.39 21.58 -21.35
C VAL A 11 16.09 20.41 -20.68
N ILE A 12 16.80 20.69 -19.58
CA ILE A 12 17.34 19.65 -18.70
C ILE A 12 16.12 18.98 -18.07
N GLY A 13 15.71 17.84 -18.64
CA GLY A 13 14.75 16.98 -17.98
C GLY A 13 15.38 16.55 -16.65
N ILE A 14 14.87 17.06 -15.55
CA ILE A 14 15.27 16.60 -14.22
C ILE A 14 14.74 15.16 -14.10
N ALA A 15 15.61 14.18 -14.35
CA ALA A 15 15.32 12.80 -14.02
C ALA A 15 15.27 12.72 -12.49
N TYR A 16 14.07 12.52 -11.94
CA TYR A 16 13.91 12.22 -10.53
C TYR A 16 14.41 10.79 -10.31
N ALA A 17 15.63 10.65 -9.79
CA ALA A 17 16.12 9.36 -9.33
C ALA A 17 15.22 8.87 -8.18
N CYS A 18 14.88 7.59 -8.20
CA CYS A 18 14.16 6.93 -7.10
C CYS A 18 15.20 6.23 -6.21
N THR A 19 15.48 6.82 -5.05
CA THR A 19 16.46 6.29 -4.09
C THR A 19 15.74 5.37 -3.11
N ASP A 20 16.14 4.09 -3.08
CA ASP A 20 15.58 3.11 -2.15
C ASP A 20 15.79 3.53 -0.68
N GLY A 21 14.76 3.33 0.14
CA GLY A 21 14.79 3.71 1.56
C GLY A 21 14.64 5.21 1.83
N LYS A 22 14.53 6.04 0.78
CA LYS A 22 14.32 7.48 0.91
C LYS A 22 13.07 7.95 0.17
N ASP A 23 13.00 7.68 -1.13
CA ASP A 23 11.97 8.25 -2.01
C ASP A 23 10.76 7.30 -2.16
N ASN A 24 10.93 5.99 -1.90
CA ASN A 24 9.88 4.97 -1.96
C ASN A 24 9.31 4.61 -0.57
N VAL A 25 9.38 5.54 0.39
CA VAL A 25 9.01 5.33 1.79
C VAL A 25 7.56 5.74 2.05
N VAL A 26 6.85 4.94 2.83
CA VAL A 26 5.49 5.23 3.31
C VAL A 26 5.37 4.88 4.78
N ASP A 27 4.64 5.69 5.54
CA ASP A 27 4.24 5.33 6.90
C ASP A 27 2.87 4.62 6.86
N VAL A 28 2.66 3.71 7.81
CA VAL A 28 1.45 2.90 7.98
C VAL A 28 0.89 3.18 9.37
N ALA A 29 -0.34 3.68 9.42
CA ALA A 29 -1.01 3.96 10.69
C ALA A 29 -2.17 2.99 10.94
N ASP A 30 -2.33 2.63 12.22
CA ASP A 30 -3.54 2.02 12.74
C ASP A 30 -4.57 3.10 13.10
N LEU A 31 -5.74 3.04 12.46
CA LEU A 31 -6.84 3.97 12.69
C LEU A 31 -7.85 3.46 13.73
N SER A 32 -7.67 2.25 14.25
CA SER A 32 -8.60 1.61 15.18
C SER A 32 -8.47 2.08 16.63
N ASN A 33 -7.45 2.88 16.97
CA ASN A 33 -7.10 3.24 18.34
C ASN A 33 -7.02 2.00 19.25
N GLU A 34 -6.30 0.99 18.77
CA GLU A 34 -6.17 -0.31 19.43
C GLU A 34 -7.47 -1.13 19.55
N GLY A 35 -8.50 -0.81 18.75
CA GLY A 35 -9.82 -1.46 18.83
C GLY A 35 -9.87 -2.88 18.26
N TYR A 36 -8.91 -3.27 17.41
CA TYR A 36 -8.85 -4.60 16.78
C TYR A 36 -7.74 -5.51 17.34
N ASN A 37 -7.47 -6.64 16.67
CA ASN A 37 -6.50 -7.63 17.13
C ASN A 37 -5.08 -7.37 16.64
N VAL A 38 -4.94 -6.66 15.52
CA VAL A 38 -3.66 -6.32 14.91
C VAL A 38 -3.48 -4.80 14.95
N HIS A 39 -2.34 -4.36 15.50
CA HIS A 39 -1.97 -2.96 15.59
C HIS A 39 -0.64 -2.69 14.92
N PHE A 40 -0.56 -1.56 14.25
CA PHE A 40 0.65 -1.06 13.61
C PHE A 40 1.06 0.23 14.31
N GLN A 41 2.17 0.19 15.05
CA GLN A 41 2.71 1.34 15.77
C GLN A 41 3.95 1.86 15.05
N ASN A 42 3.90 3.12 14.59
CA ASN A 42 5.02 3.80 13.93
C ASN A 42 5.64 2.95 12.79
N CYS A 43 4.79 2.24 12.05
CA CYS A 43 5.24 1.32 11.02
C CYS A 43 5.64 2.09 9.77
N ARG A 44 6.78 1.73 9.21
CA ARG A 44 7.28 2.26 7.94
C ARG A 44 7.46 1.13 6.94
N GLY A 45 7.00 1.38 5.72
CA GLY A 45 7.14 0.50 4.58
C GLY A 45 7.95 1.11 3.45
N LEU A 46 8.47 0.23 2.60
CA LEU A 46 9.09 0.53 1.32
C LEU A 46 8.23 -0.04 0.20
N LEU A 47 8.04 0.74 -0.86
CA LEU A 47 7.25 0.36 -2.03
C LEU A 47 8.14 -0.04 -3.19
N TYR A 48 7.78 -1.15 -3.81
CA TYR A 48 8.43 -1.69 -4.99
C TYR A 48 7.40 -2.05 -6.07
N ASP A 49 7.84 -2.05 -7.32
CA ASP A 49 7.07 -2.65 -8.40
C ASP A 49 7.08 -4.18 -8.33
N ALA A 50 6.37 -4.84 -9.26
CA ALA A 50 6.29 -6.29 -9.31
C ALA A 50 7.63 -7.01 -9.55
N ASN A 51 8.66 -6.28 -10.03
CA ASN A 51 10.01 -6.80 -10.26
C ASN A 51 10.94 -6.54 -9.06
N GLY A 52 10.44 -5.92 -7.98
CA GLY A 52 11.23 -5.58 -6.80
C GLY A 52 12.08 -4.32 -6.96
N SER A 53 11.83 -3.48 -7.97
CA SER A 53 12.52 -2.18 -8.10
C SER A 53 11.82 -1.10 -7.26
N PRO A 54 12.56 -0.21 -6.57
CA PRO A 54 11.98 0.89 -5.80
C PRO A 54 11.01 1.70 -6.65
N SER A 55 9.82 1.97 -6.12
CA SER A 55 8.77 2.64 -6.88
C SER A 55 8.51 4.07 -6.42
N CYS A 56 8.81 5.02 -7.31
CA CYS A 56 8.58 6.44 -7.09
C CYS A 56 7.85 7.10 -8.28
N TYR A 57 7.17 8.20 -8.01
CA TYR A 57 6.62 9.12 -9.00
C TYR A 57 7.06 10.55 -8.66
N ARG A 58 7.91 11.16 -9.49
CA ARG A 58 8.46 12.52 -9.28
C ARG A 58 9.15 12.71 -7.92
N GLY A 59 9.86 11.68 -7.45
CA GLY A 59 10.58 11.70 -6.17
C GLY A 59 9.72 11.41 -4.94
N GLU A 60 8.42 11.16 -5.11
CA GLU A 60 7.52 10.70 -4.05
C GLU A 60 7.26 9.19 -4.18
N ALA A 61 6.88 8.53 -3.08
CA ALA A 61 6.58 7.11 -3.09
C ALA A 61 5.37 6.81 -4.00
N ASN A 62 5.45 5.72 -4.75
CA ASN A 62 4.44 5.33 -5.71
C ASN A 62 3.95 3.90 -5.46
N LEU A 63 2.64 3.72 -5.31
CA LEU A 63 2.04 2.41 -5.14
C LEU A 63 1.80 1.76 -6.51
N ARG A 64 2.55 0.69 -6.82
CA ARG A 64 2.33 -0.15 -8.00
C ARG A 64 1.44 -1.32 -7.67
N LEU A 65 0.52 -1.63 -8.57
CA LEU A 65 -0.39 -2.76 -8.45
C LEU A 65 -0.48 -3.50 -9.79
N PRO A 66 0.15 -4.67 -9.93
CA PRO A 66 0.80 -5.44 -8.87
C PRO A 66 2.12 -4.82 -8.39
N GLY A 67 2.46 -5.07 -7.13
CA GLY A 67 3.68 -4.53 -6.52
C GLY A 67 4.01 -5.20 -5.18
N ILE A 68 4.92 -4.61 -4.42
CA ILE A 68 5.34 -5.13 -3.12
C ILE A 68 5.38 -3.99 -2.11
N LEU A 69 4.76 -4.22 -0.95
CA LEU A 69 4.96 -3.40 0.24
C LEU A 69 5.82 -4.20 1.22
N LYS A 70 6.96 -3.64 1.63
CA LYS A 70 7.85 -4.23 2.64
C LYS A 70 7.86 -3.35 3.89
N LEU A 71 7.28 -3.83 4.99
CA LEU A 71 7.41 -3.18 6.29
C LEU A 71 8.80 -3.42 6.87
N VAL A 72 9.51 -2.35 7.21
CA VAL A 72 10.95 -2.38 7.57
C VAL A 72 11.25 -1.87 8.98
N SER A 73 10.34 -1.11 9.59
CA SER A 73 10.50 -0.63 10.97
C SER A 73 9.15 -0.32 11.60
N GLY A 74 9.14 -0.15 12.91
CA GLY A 74 7.94 -0.02 13.74
C GLY A 74 7.59 -1.32 14.46
N THR A 75 6.44 -1.33 15.11
CA THR A 75 6.00 -2.46 15.92
C THR A 75 4.63 -2.96 15.47
N VAL A 76 4.53 -4.27 15.24
CA VAL A 76 3.26 -4.94 14.99
C VAL A 76 2.86 -5.70 16.24
N ILE A 77 1.67 -5.42 16.76
CA ILE A 77 1.12 -6.10 17.94
C ILE A 77 -0.05 -6.95 17.48
N VAL A 78 0.03 -8.25 17.75
CA VAL A 78 -1.03 -9.22 17.52
C VAL A 78 -1.52 -9.69 18.88
N LYS A 79 -2.76 -9.36 19.25
CA LYS A 79 -3.30 -9.63 20.59
C LYS A 79 -3.62 -11.09 20.84
N GLN A 80 -3.98 -11.83 19.80
CA GLN A 80 -4.40 -13.23 19.89
C GLN A 80 -4.08 -13.98 18.61
N ASP A 81 -3.90 -15.29 18.75
CA ASP A 81 -3.73 -16.18 17.60
C ASP A 81 -4.96 -16.12 16.68
N MET A 82 -4.72 -16.08 15.37
CA MET A 82 -5.74 -16.00 14.33
C MET A 82 -5.36 -16.90 13.15
N ASN A 83 -6.36 -17.36 12.43
CA ASN A 83 -6.17 -17.98 11.12
C ASN A 83 -6.39 -16.91 10.05
N LEU A 84 -5.32 -16.47 9.41
CA LEU A 84 -5.36 -15.42 8.40
C LEU A 84 -5.14 -15.99 7.00
N MET A 85 -4.29 -17.00 6.86
CA MET A 85 -3.99 -17.59 5.57
C MET A 85 -5.28 -18.07 4.86
N ASN A 86 -5.45 -17.63 3.61
CA ASN A 86 -6.62 -17.89 2.75
C ASN A 86 -7.96 -17.34 3.28
N ASN A 87 -7.95 -16.55 4.36
CA ASN A 87 -9.15 -16.08 5.04
C ASN A 87 -9.19 -14.55 5.21
N VAL A 88 -8.19 -13.82 4.71
CA VAL A 88 -8.15 -12.35 4.80
C VAL A 88 -8.73 -11.70 3.56
N GLN A 89 -9.63 -10.75 3.80
CA GLN A 89 -10.10 -9.80 2.80
C GLN A 89 -9.69 -8.39 3.21
N ALA A 90 -9.04 -7.67 2.31
CA ALA A 90 -8.86 -6.22 2.39
C ALA A 90 -10.12 -5.53 1.86
N LYS A 91 -10.91 -4.94 2.75
CA LYS A 91 -12.00 -4.04 2.38
C LYS A 91 -11.44 -2.65 2.19
N LEU A 92 -11.57 -2.12 0.99
CA LEU A 92 -10.94 -0.87 0.61
C LEU A 92 -11.86 0.33 0.88
N THR A 93 -11.24 1.42 1.30
CA THR A 93 -11.77 2.78 1.21
C THR A 93 -10.83 3.56 0.31
N LEU A 94 -11.32 3.94 -0.87
CA LEU A 94 -10.52 4.58 -1.92
C LEU A 94 -11.17 5.90 -2.32
N LYS A 95 -10.41 6.99 -2.22
CA LYS A 95 -10.84 8.30 -2.70
C LYS A 95 -9.76 8.94 -3.55
N LYS A 96 -10.09 9.20 -4.81
CA LYS A 96 -9.19 9.88 -5.73
C LYS A 96 -9.15 11.37 -5.41
N ASP A 97 -7.99 11.98 -5.58
CA ASP A 97 -7.83 13.43 -5.61
C ASP A 97 -8.38 13.99 -6.94
N SER A 98 -9.71 13.98 -7.06
CA SER A 98 -10.44 14.44 -8.24
C SER A 98 -11.89 14.70 -7.84
N SER A 99 -12.39 15.90 -8.14
CA SER A 99 -13.81 16.24 -7.92
C SER A 99 -14.77 15.42 -8.80
N LEU A 100 -14.30 14.93 -9.95
CA LEU A 100 -15.10 14.13 -10.88
C LEU A 100 -15.21 12.66 -10.46
N ILE A 101 -14.11 12.06 -9.98
CA ILE A 101 -14.07 10.63 -9.61
C ILE A 101 -14.38 10.44 -8.11
N GLY A 102 -13.76 11.25 -7.25
CA GLY A 102 -14.00 11.24 -5.81
C GLY A 102 -13.82 9.87 -5.15
N LYS A 103 -14.73 9.54 -4.23
CA LYS A 103 -14.74 8.27 -3.47
C LYS A 103 -15.32 7.16 -4.35
N VAL A 104 -14.53 6.10 -4.57
CA VAL A 104 -14.95 4.94 -5.39
C VAL A 104 -15.24 3.70 -4.53
N CYS A 105 -14.58 3.56 -3.38
CA CYS A 105 -14.84 2.50 -2.41
C CYS A 105 -14.95 3.09 -1.01
N GLU A 106 -15.83 2.52 -0.19
CA GLU A 106 -16.02 2.82 1.22
C GLU A 106 -16.28 1.53 1.99
N ASN A 107 -15.33 1.13 2.85
CA ASN A 107 -15.41 -0.10 3.65
C ASN A 107 -15.83 -1.32 2.81
N GLY A 108 -15.14 -1.51 1.68
CA GLY A 108 -15.38 -2.64 0.78
C GLY A 108 -16.68 -2.56 -0.03
N LYS A 109 -17.39 -1.42 0.00
CA LYS A 109 -18.57 -1.16 -0.83
C LYS A 109 -18.25 -0.11 -1.87
N SER A 110 -18.74 -0.32 -3.09
CA SER A 110 -18.60 0.65 -4.16
C SER A 110 -19.46 1.89 -3.90
N LYS A 111 -18.91 3.04 -4.32
CA LYS A 111 -19.59 4.33 -4.41
C LYS A 111 -19.59 4.88 -5.84
N ASN A 112 -19.11 4.10 -6.80
CA ASN A 112 -18.99 4.49 -8.19
C ASN A 112 -19.62 3.42 -9.10
N ILE A 113 -20.49 3.82 -10.02
CA ILE A 113 -21.20 2.91 -10.93
C ILE A 113 -20.28 2.08 -11.83
N LEU A 114 -19.06 2.56 -12.09
CA LEU A 114 -18.06 1.87 -12.91
C LEU A 114 -17.32 0.77 -12.13
N VAL A 115 -17.35 0.81 -10.80
CA VAL A 115 -16.65 -0.13 -9.93
C VAL A 115 -17.68 -1.04 -9.26
N PRO A 116 -17.74 -2.34 -9.59
CA PRO A 116 -18.59 -3.30 -8.87
C PRO A 116 -18.20 -3.44 -7.39
N ASN A 117 -19.16 -3.72 -6.51
CA ASN A 117 -18.91 -3.96 -5.08
C ASN A 117 -17.81 -4.99 -4.81
N LYS A 118 -17.78 -6.07 -5.60
CA LYS A 118 -16.79 -7.14 -5.46
C LYS A 118 -15.36 -6.65 -5.65
N ASP A 119 -15.14 -5.58 -6.40
CA ASP A 119 -13.81 -5.06 -6.74
C ASP A 119 -13.29 -4.08 -5.69
N CYS A 120 -14.14 -3.67 -4.73
CA CYS A 120 -13.73 -2.92 -3.53
C CYS A 120 -13.23 -3.83 -2.40
N THR A 121 -13.22 -5.15 -2.61
CA THR A 121 -12.72 -6.13 -1.64
C THR A 121 -11.69 -7.03 -2.34
N ILE A 122 -10.50 -7.14 -1.76
CA ILE A 122 -9.39 -7.88 -2.36
C ILE A 122 -8.99 -9.03 -1.43
N PRO A 123 -8.88 -10.27 -1.93
CA PRO A 123 -8.28 -11.35 -1.14
C PRO A 123 -6.80 -11.06 -0.89
N LEU A 124 -6.35 -11.26 0.34
CA LEU A 124 -4.95 -11.16 0.72
C LEU A 124 -4.54 -12.45 1.45
N CYS A 125 -3.25 -12.69 1.54
CA CYS A 125 -2.70 -13.84 2.27
C CYS A 125 -3.07 -15.21 1.66
N ASP A 126 -3.22 -15.30 0.34
CA ASP A 126 -3.49 -16.57 -0.36
C ASP A 126 -2.23 -17.45 -0.49
N ASN A 127 -1.04 -16.84 -0.43
CA ASN A 127 0.23 -17.56 -0.51
C ASN A 127 1.22 -17.06 0.57
N PRO A 128 1.70 -17.94 1.48
CA PRO A 128 2.61 -17.54 2.55
C PRO A 128 3.97 -17.08 2.03
N GLN A 129 4.44 -17.62 0.90
CA GLN A 129 5.73 -17.24 0.31
C GLN A 129 5.69 -15.83 -0.30
N GLU A 130 4.51 -15.41 -0.80
CA GLU A 130 4.32 -14.09 -1.39
C GLU A 130 3.90 -13.03 -0.36
N SER A 131 3.33 -13.46 0.78
CA SER A 131 2.85 -12.59 1.85
C SER A 131 3.33 -13.06 3.23
N PRO A 132 4.65 -13.13 3.47
CA PRO A 132 5.22 -13.59 4.73
C PRO A 132 4.75 -12.79 5.96
N ILE A 133 4.39 -11.50 5.79
CA ILE A 133 3.78 -10.72 6.88
C ILE A 133 2.48 -11.37 7.40
N CYS A 134 1.71 -12.07 6.56
CA CYS A 134 0.47 -12.70 7.00
C CYS A 134 0.73 -13.82 8.01
N GLN A 135 1.82 -14.57 7.85
CA GLN A 135 2.24 -15.58 8.84
C GLN A 135 2.60 -14.95 10.18
N LEU A 136 3.26 -13.78 10.14
CA LEU A 136 3.57 -13.01 11.35
C LEU A 136 2.29 -12.55 12.07
N LEU A 137 1.25 -12.21 11.33
CA LEU A 137 -0.03 -11.76 11.87
C LEU A 137 -0.92 -12.89 12.45
N GLU A 138 -0.59 -14.17 12.22
CA GLU A 138 -1.35 -15.30 12.75
C GLU A 138 -1.05 -15.61 14.22
N LYS A 139 0.11 -15.21 14.72
CA LYS A 139 0.56 -15.54 16.08
C LYS A 139 0.51 -14.32 16.98
N ALA A 140 -0.02 -14.53 18.19
CA ALA A 140 -0.01 -13.52 19.22
C ALA A 140 1.43 -13.14 19.57
N GLY A 141 1.69 -11.84 19.70
CA GLY A 141 3.03 -11.35 19.95
C GLY A 141 3.19 -9.87 19.69
N THR A 142 4.34 -9.35 20.10
CA THR A 142 4.81 -8.01 19.76
C THR A 142 6.07 -8.15 18.92
N TYR A 143 6.02 -7.65 17.68
CA TYR A 143 7.05 -7.85 16.69
C TYR A 143 7.70 -6.51 16.33
N ASP A 144 9.01 -6.41 16.59
CA ASP A 144 9.84 -5.31 16.10
C ASP A 144 10.24 -5.60 14.65
N LEU A 145 9.65 -4.86 13.71
CA LEU A 145 9.86 -5.03 12.27
C LEU A 145 11.31 -4.85 11.83
N SER A 146 12.15 -4.19 12.64
CA SER A 146 13.59 -4.08 12.34
C SER A 146 14.36 -5.38 12.63
N LYS A 147 13.76 -6.33 13.36
CA LYS A 147 14.39 -7.57 13.82
C LYS A 147 13.71 -8.84 13.31
N ILE A 148 12.50 -8.76 12.76
CA ILE A 148 11.67 -9.92 12.40
C ILE A 148 12.40 -10.97 11.55
N GLU A 149 13.24 -10.55 10.61
CA GLU A 149 13.95 -11.47 9.72
C GLU A 149 14.97 -12.30 10.51
N SER A 150 15.68 -11.66 11.45
CA SER A 150 16.64 -12.34 12.33
C SER A 150 15.98 -13.15 13.45
N THR A 151 14.79 -12.78 13.91
CA THR A 151 14.14 -13.41 15.08
C THR A 151 13.11 -14.47 14.70
N VAL A 152 12.42 -14.31 13.58
CA VAL A 152 11.32 -15.18 13.13
C VAL A 152 11.63 -15.84 11.78
N GLY A 153 12.69 -15.41 11.07
CA GLY A 153 13.01 -15.93 9.74
C GLY A 153 12.03 -15.50 8.65
N ILE A 154 11.27 -14.42 8.90
CA ILE A 154 10.18 -13.92 8.05
C ILE A 154 10.46 -12.46 7.72
N THR A 155 10.14 -12.05 6.48
CA THR A 155 10.18 -10.64 6.08
C THR A 155 8.82 -9.96 6.28
N GLY A 156 8.83 -8.65 6.46
CA GLY A 156 7.61 -7.84 6.59
C GLY A 156 6.93 -7.55 5.25
N SER A 157 7.12 -8.41 4.25
CA SER A 157 6.69 -8.18 2.87
C SER A 157 5.27 -8.70 2.62
N ILE A 158 4.54 -7.98 1.78
CA ILE A 158 3.28 -8.42 1.18
C ILE A 158 3.28 -8.08 -0.31
N LYS A 159 3.00 -9.09 -1.13
CA LYS A 159 2.70 -8.88 -2.54
C LYS A 159 1.31 -8.29 -2.68
N LEU A 160 1.23 -7.18 -3.39
CA LEU A 160 0.00 -6.49 -3.67
C LEU A 160 -0.52 -6.96 -5.04
N PRO A 161 -1.79 -7.37 -5.14
CA PRO A 161 -2.33 -7.90 -6.38
C PRO A 161 -2.57 -6.78 -7.40
N ALA A 162 -2.79 -7.17 -8.66
CA ALA A 162 -3.31 -6.26 -9.67
C ALA A 162 -4.73 -5.81 -9.28
N PHE A 163 -5.09 -4.58 -9.62
CA PHE A 163 -6.49 -4.16 -9.49
C PHE A 163 -7.38 -4.90 -10.51
N PRO A 164 -8.67 -5.11 -10.19
CA PRO A 164 -9.63 -5.58 -11.16
C PRO A 164 -9.76 -4.61 -12.34
N SER A 165 -10.04 -5.14 -13.53
CA SER A 165 -10.09 -4.37 -14.77
C SER A 165 -11.14 -3.25 -14.80
N SER A 166 -12.08 -3.24 -13.85
CA SER A 166 -13.03 -2.14 -13.64
C SER A 166 -12.36 -0.83 -13.23
N PHE A 167 -11.13 -0.88 -12.71
CA PHE A 167 -10.34 0.29 -12.38
C PHE A 167 -9.50 0.82 -13.56
N ASN A 168 -9.47 0.11 -14.69
CA ASN A 168 -8.69 0.53 -15.85
C ASN A 168 -9.11 1.94 -16.29
N GLY A 169 -8.12 2.81 -16.52
CA GLY A 169 -8.33 4.19 -16.93
C GLY A 169 -8.73 5.17 -15.81
N ILE A 170 -9.22 4.69 -14.66
CA ILE A 170 -9.45 5.54 -13.48
C ILE A 170 -8.31 5.44 -12.47
N ILE A 171 -7.55 4.35 -12.46
CA ILE A 171 -6.61 4.04 -11.38
C ILE A 171 -5.42 4.99 -11.27
N LYS A 172 -4.92 5.50 -12.39
CA LYS A 172 -3.75 6.38 -12.40
C LYS A 172 -4.06 7.71 -11.71
N GLY A 173 -3.27 8.08 -10.70
CA GLY A 173 -3.36 9.38 -10.05
C GLY A 173 -3.10 9.33 -8.54
N LYS A 174 -3.44 10.42 -7.84
CA LYS A 174 -3.30 10.53 -6.38
C LYS A 174 -4.55 10.00 -5.67
N TRP A 175 -4.34 9.18 -4.64
CA TRP A 175 -5.39 8.47 -3.90
C TRP A 175 -5.17 8.52 -2.38
N GLU A 176 -6.27 8.71 -1.65
CA GLU A 176 -6.36 8.38 -0.24
C GLU A 176 -6.81 6.92 -0.11
N ILE A 177 -6.07 6.12 0.66
CA ILE A 177 -6.28 4.68 0.79
C ILE A 177 -6.42 4.32 2.27
N GLY A 178 -7.56 3.70 2.59
CA GLY A 178 -7.82 3.00 3.83
C GLY A 178 -8.12 1.52 3.57
N VAL A 179 -7.71 0.66 4.48
CA VAL A 179 -7.90 -0.79 4.37
C VAL A 179 -8.37 -1.36 5.70
N ASP A 180 -9.52 -2.02 5.70
CA ASP A 180 -9.91 -2.90 6.79
C ASP A 180 -9.51 -4.33 6.43
N LEU A 181 -8.66 -4.94 7.26
CA LEU A 181 -8.36 -6.36 7.15
C LEU A 181 -9.46 -7.13 7.87
N VAL A 182 -10.14 -8.03 7.16
CA VAL A 182 -11.24 -8.83 7.69
C VAL A 182 -10.87 -10.30 7.57
N SER A 183 -10.84 -11.02 8.70
CA SER A 183 -10.72 -12.48 8.72
C SER A 183 -11.92 -13.11 9.38
N SER A 184 -12.47 -14.16 8.76
CA SER A 184 -13.63 -14.89 9.28
C SER A 184 -14.81 -13.97 9.62
N GLY A 185 -15.03 -12.94 8.78
CA GLY A 185 -16.08 -11.93 8.94
C GLY A 185 -15.84 -10.86 10.01
N LYS A 186 -14.72 -10.90 10.75
CA LYS A 186 -14.36 -9.92 11.78
C LYS A 186 -13.23 -9.02 11.29
N THR A 187 -13.37 -7.71 11.51
CA THR A 187 -12.25 -6.78 11.30
C THR A 187 -11.16 -7.06 12.31
N VAL A 188 -9.94 -7.27 11.82
CA VAL A 188 -8.74 -7.55 12.63
C VAL A 188 -7.73 -6.40 12.59
N ALA A 189 -7.79 -5.53 11.59
CA ALA A 189 -6.99 -4.29 11.51
C ALA A 189 -7.74 -3.22 10.72
N ASN A 190 -7.46 -1.94 11.00
CA ASN A 190 -7.92 -0.81 10.21
C ASN A 190 -6.73 0.12 9.94
N ILE A 191 -6.33 0.20 8.67
CA ILE A 191 -5.03 0.70 8.24
C ILE A 191 -5.22 1.91 7.33
N LYS A 192 -4.36 2.92 7.51
CA LYS A 192 -4.15 4.00 6.54
C LYS A 192 -2.76 3.88 5.91
N LEU A 193 -2.69 4.00 4.58
CA LEU A 193 -1.45 3.95 3.82
C LEU A 193 -1.50 4.92 2.62
N PRO A 194 -0.58 5.88 2.49
CA PRO A 194 0.36 6.35 3.49
C PRO A 194 -0.36 7.07 4.63
N SER A 195 0.27 7.09 5.81
CA SER A 195 -0.18 7.92 6.93
C SER A 195 0.62 9.22 7.08
N ASN A 196 1.83 9.29 6.52
CA ASN A 196 2.67 10.49 6.47
C ASN A 196 2.18 11.54 5.47
N GLU A 197 1.34 11.14 4.51
CA GLU A 197 0.72 12.02 3.53
C GLU A 197 -0.78 11.76 3.46
N GLN A 198 -1.53 12.70 2.87
CA GLN A 198 -2.95 12.48 2.60
C GLN A 198 -3.17 11.56 1.41
N PHE A 199 -2.32 11.68 0.38
CA PHE A 199 -2.49 10.99 -0.89
C PHE A 199 -1.21 10.26 -1.27
N ILE A 200 -1.35 9.16 -2.00
CA ILE A 200 -0.25 8.48 -2.69
C ILE A 200 -0.55 8.38 -4.16
N TYR A 201 0.49 8.53 -4.98
CA TYR A 201 0.35 8.25 -6.40
C TYR A 201 0.26 6.74 -6.62
N LEU A 202 -0.75 6.33 -7.36
CA LEU A 202 -1.03 4.93 -7.66
C LEU A 202 -1.12 4.75 -9.17
N GLN A 203 -0.51 3.67 -9.66
CA GLN A 203 -0.57 3.25 -11.06
C GLN A 203 -0.35 1.73 -11.18
N GLU A 204 -0.82 1.16 -12.28
CA GLU A 204 -0.50 -0.22 -12.68
C GLU A 204 0.99 -0.40 -12.98
#